data_AF-A0A936VNK6-F1
#
_entry.id   AF-A0A936VNK6-F1
#
_cell.length_a   1.000
_cell.length_b   1.000
_cell.length_c   1.000
_cell.angle_alpha   90.00
_cell.angle_beta   90.00
_cell.angle_gamma   90.00
#
_symmetry.space_group_name_H-M   'P 1'
#
loop_
_entity.id
_entity.type
_entity.pdbx_description
1 polymer ?
#
loop_
_entity_poly.entity_id
_entity_poly.type
_entity_poly.pdbx_seq_one_letter_code
_entity_poly.pdbx_strand_id
1 'polypeptide(L)'
;MATTTELAPGQIAGQAGADKLRGELLSAHTVRCGNAWAAAATVYSDGAAEIEIATGYDVAARTWRNHDYYYSFELATRALRIFEETGVLPSEGDLG
;
A
#
# COMPACT_ATOMS: atom_id res chain seq x y z
N MET A 1 -3.79 12.47 14.28
CA MET A 1 -3.53 11.03 14.41
C MET A 1 -4.01 10.41 13.12
N ALA A 2 -3.13 9.79 12.32
CA ALA A 2 -3.56 9.17 11.06
C ALA A 2 -4.47 7.97 11.38
N THR A 3 -5.63 7.92 10.75
CA THR A 3 -6.54 6.77 10.85
C THR A 3 -5.92 5.60 10.09
N THR A 4 -5.95 4.40 10.68
CA THR A 4 -5.56 3.17 9.96
C THR A 4 -6.82 2.40 9.57
N THR A 5 -6.96 2.13 8.29
CA THR A 5 -8.04 1.33 7.72
C THR A 5 -7.52 -0.06 7.37
N GLU A 6 -8.17 -1.08 7.91
CA GLU A 6 -7.80 -2.48 7.69
C GLU A 6 -8.48 -3.03 6.42
N LEU A 7 -7.71 -3.78 5.63
CA LEU A 7 -8.17 -4.70 4.60
C LEU A 7 -7.86 -6.14 5.03
N ALA A 8 -8.77 -7.05 4.73
CA ALA A 8 -8.52 -8.47 4.86
C ALA A 8 -7.63 -8.97 3.71
N PRO A 9 -6.81 -10.02 3.94
CA PRO A 9 -6.03 -10.64 2.88
C PRO A 9 -6.89 -11.03 1.67
N GLY A 10 -6.42 -10.75 0.47
CA GLY A 10 -7.12 -11.02 -0.79
C GLY A 10 -8.12 -9.94 -1.20
N GLN A 11 -8.46 -8.96 -0.33
CA GLN A 11 -9.39 -7.90 -0.71
C GLN A 11 -8.84 -6.99 -1.80
N ILE A 12 -7.52 -6.77 -1.85
CA ILE A 12 -6.91 -5.86 -2.84
C ILE A 12 -7.00 -6.39 -4.28
N ALA A 13 -7.18 -7.71 -4.45
CA ALA A 13 -7.41 -8.35 -5.75
C ALA A 13 -8.72 -7.87 -6.40
N GLY A 14 -9.72 -7.51 -5.60
CA GLY A 14 -11.00 -7.00 -6.08
C GLY A 14 -10.99 -5.50 -6.41
N GLN A 15 -11.87 -5.09 -7.31
CA GLN A 15 -12.09 -3.66 -7.62
C GLN A 15 -12.48 -2.85 -6.37
N ALA A 16 -13.39 -3.39 -5.56
CA ALA A 16 -13.83 -2.72 -4.33
C ALA A 16 -12.68 -2.50 -3.31
N GLY A 17 -11.72 -3.44 -3.24
CA GLY A 17 -10.55 -3.27 -2.38
C GLY A 17 -9.59 -2.21 -2.91
N ALA A 18 -9.36 -2.18 -4.23
CA ALA A 18 -8.57 -1.14 -4.88
C ALA A 18 -9.18 0.25 -4.72
N ASP A 19 -10.49 0.38 -4.89
CA ASP A 19 -11.21 1.64 -4.72
C ASP A 19 -11.14 2.12 -3.26
N LYS A 20 -11.29 1.19 -2.30
CA LYS A 20 -11.13 1.48 -0.87
C LYS A 20 -9.69 1.93 -0.55
N LEU A 21 -8.67 1.22 -1.04
CA LEU A 21 -7.27 1.63 -0.88
C LEU A 21 -7.09 3.07 -1.35
N ARG A 22 -7.49 3.38 -2.58
CA ARG A 22 -7.35 4.72 -3.17
C ARG A 22 -8.07 5.79 -2.35
N GLY A 23 -9.33 5.56 -1.97
CA GLY A 23 -10.13 6.53 -1.23
C GLY A 23 -9.56 6.86 0.15
N GLU A 24 -9.09 5.83 0.86
CA GLU A 24 -8.48 5.98 2.19
C GLU A 24 -7.14 6.72 2.10
N LEU A 25 -6.27 6.34 1.15
CA LEU A 25 -4.98 7.00 0.94
C LEU A 25 -5.15 8.49 0.58
N LEU A 26 -6.11 8.83 -0.27
CA LEU A 26 -6.43 10.23 -0.60
C LEU A 26 -7.00 11.02 0.58
N SER A 27 -7.52 10.32 1.60
CA SER A 27 -8.03 10.93 2.83
C SER A 27 -6.95 11.07 3.92
N ALA A 28 -5.67 10.91 3.56
CA ALA A 28 -4.53 10.88 4.48
C ALA A 28 -4.63 9.78 5.56
N HIS A 29 -5.29 8.66 5.22
CA HIS A 29 -5.32 7.47 6.06
C HIS A 29 -4.22 6.49 5.65
N THR A 30 -3.77 5.69 6.60
CA THR A 30 -2.95 4.50 6.32
C THR A 30 -3.88 3.34 6.03
N VAL A 31 -3.57 2.54 5.02
CA VAL A 31 -4.28 1.28 4.76
C VAL A 31 -3.35 0.12 5.13
N ARG A 32 -3.88 -0.95 5.71
CA ARG A 32 -3.07 -2.06 6.20
C ARG A 32 -3.75 -3.40 5.98
N CYS A 33 -2.96 -4.45 5.79
CA CYS A 33 -3.40 -5.84 5.86
C CYS A 33 -2.54 -6.61 6.87
N GLY A 34 -3.01 -6.67 8.11
CA GLY A 34 -2.36 -7.34 9.24
C GLY A 34 -0.88 -6.97 9.34
N ASN A 35 -0.01 -7.93 9.56
CA ASN A 35 1.44 -7.72 9.56
C ASN A 35 2.10 -7.91 8.18
N ALA A 36 1.30 -8.10 7.12
CA ALA A 36 1.81 -8.40 5.79
C ALA A 36 2.32 -7.15 5.08
N TRP A 37 1.48 -6.11 5.00
CA TRP A 37 1.79 -4.85 4.35
C TRP A 37 1.01 -3.68 4.95
N ALA A 38 1.54 -2.46 4.80
CA ALA A 38 0.85 -1.20 5.01
C ALA A 38 1.14 -0.24 3.85
N ALA A 39 0.19 0.64 3.55
CA ALA A 39 0.30 1.66 2.54
C ALA A 39 -0.07 3.03 3.11
N ALA A 40 0.69 4.05 2.76
CA ALA A 40 0.40 5.44 3.07
C ALA A 40 0.67 6.30 1.83
N ALA A 41 -0.02 7.43 1.71
CA ALA A 41 0.19 8.36 0.60
C ALA A 41 0.56 9.74 1.10
N THR A 42 1.53 10.34 0.42
CA THR A 42 1.85 11.76 0.52
C THR A 42 1.35 12.43 -0.75
N VAL A 43 0.39 13.36 -0.60
CA VAL A 43 -0.15 14.14 -1.73
C VAL A 43 0.50 15.52 -1.74
N TYR A 44 1.14 15.86 -2.85
CA TYR A 44 1.83 17.13 -3.06
C TYR A 44 0.87 18.24 -3.53
N SER A 45 1.33 19.49 -3.45
CA SER A 45 0.52 20.67 -3.78
C SER A 45 0.09 20.77 -5.24
N ASP A 46 0.81 20.11 -6.14
CA ASP A 46 0.50 19.99 -7.58
C ASP A 46 -0.48 18.84 -7.89
N GLY A 47 -0.90 18.10 -6.87
CA GLY A 47 -1.78 16.94 -6.99
C GLY A 47 -1.06 15.63 -7.29
N ALA A 48 0.28 15.62 -7.40
CA ALA A 48 1.03 14.38 -7.47
C ALA A 48 0.89 13.61 -6.14
N ALA A 49 0.88 12.29 -6.22
CA ALA A 49 0.83 11.42 -5.04
C ALA A 49 1.98 10.42 -5.08
N GLU A 50 2.70 10.31 -3.97
CA GLU A 50 3.65 9.24 -3.70
C GLU A 50 3.02 8.28 -2.70
N ILE A 51 3.01 6.99 -3.04
CA ILE A 51 2.46 5.93 -2.23
C ILE A 51 3.63 5.10 -1.71
N GLU A 52 3.83 5.11 -0.41
CA GLU A 52 4.74 4.21 0.27
C GLU A 52 4.00 2.90 0.58
N ILE A 53 4.58 1.76 0.17
CA ILE A 53 4.16 0.43 0.59
C ILE A 53 5.27 -0.16 1.45
N ALA A 54 4.95 -0.47 2.69
CA ALA A 54 5.84 -1.10 3.64
C ALA A 54 5.44 -2.57 3.86
N THR A 55 6.40 -3.50 3.88
CA THR A 55 6.14 -4.95 4.05
C THR A 55 7.02 -5.59 5.12
N GLY A 56 6.57 -6.76 5.61
CA GLY A 56 7.29 -7.56 6.58
C GLY A 56 7.43 -6.90 7.95
N TYR A 57 6.31 -6.65 8.63
CA TYR A 57 6.31 -5.99 9.94
C TYR A 57 7.08 -6.82 10.98
N ASP A 58 8.10 -6.22 11.57
CA ASP A 58 8.84 -6.76 12.70
C ASP A 58 8.11 -6.41 14.00
N VAL A 59 7.50 -7.41 14.64
CA VAL A 59 6.75 -7.22 15.88
C VAL A 59 7.65 -6.84 17.05
N ALA A 60 8.88 -7.36 17.09
CA ALA A 60 9.82 -7.09 18.18
C ALA A 60 10.37 -5.65 18.11
N ALA A 61 10.76 -5.23 16.92
CA ALA A 61 11.24 -3.87 16.67
C ALA A 61 10.12 -2.84 16.45
N ARG A 62 8.87 -3.29 16.30
CA ARG A 62 7.68 -2.48 16.00
C ARG A 62 7.86 -1.59 14.76
N THR A 63 8.47 -2.12 13.72
CA THR A 63 8.79 -1.41 12.48
C THR A 63 8.55 -2.27 11.26
N TRP A 64 8.30 -1.64 10.12
CA TRP A 64 8.36 -2.32 8.82
C TRP A 64 9.81 -2.49 8.38
N ARG A 65 10.07 -3.51 7.55
CA ARG A 65 11.43 -3.87 7.10
C ARG A 65 11.74 -3.34 5.71
N ASN A 66 10.81 -3.53 4.78
CA ASN A 66 10.96 -3.10 3.40
C ASN A 66 10.00 -1.97 3.10
N HIS A 67 10.42 -1.04 2.25
CA HIS A 67 9.65 0.13 1.85
C HIS A 67 9.90 0.36 0.36
N ASP A 68 8.84 0.39 -0.43
CA ASP A 68 8.86 0.75 -1.85
C ASP A 68 7.89 1.90 -2.11
N TYR A 69 8.21 2.71 -3.11
CA TYR A 69 7.50 3.94 -3.43
C TYR A 69 6.96 3.90 -4.84
N TYR A 70 5.71 4.33 -5.00
CA TYR A 70 4.99 4.34 -6.26
C TYR A 70 4.37 5.71 -6.51
N TYR A 71 4.44 6.21 -7.74
CA TYR A 71 3.90 7.51 -8.15
C TYR A 71 2.52 7.40 -8.82
N SER A 72 1.92 6.21 -8.76
CA SER A 72 0.58 5.94 -9.25
C SER A 72 -0.18 4.98 -8.34
N PHE A 73 -1.42 5.33 -8.00
CA PHE A 73 -2.33 4.42 -7.29
C PHE A 73 -2.56 3.11 -8.04
N GLU A 74 -2.53 3.14 -9.38
CA GLU A 74 -2.70 1.94 -10.19
C GLU A 74 -1.51 0.98 -10.02
N LEU A 75 -0.29 1.50 -10.10
CA LEU A 75 0.93 0.72 -9.93
C LEU A 75 1.05 0.19 -8.50
N ALA A 76 0.77 1.03 -7.50
CA ALA A 76 0.74 0.61 -6.09
C ALA A 76 -0.28 -0.52 -5.85
N THR A 77 -1.49 -0.40 -6.42
CA THR A 77 -2.52 -1.44 -6.31
C THR A 77 -2.06 -2.73 -6.98
N ARG A 78 -1.47 -2.64 -8.19
CA ARG A 78 -0.95 -3.81 -8.91
C ARG A 78 0.18 -4.49 -8.15
N ALA A 79 1.09 -3.71 -7.54
CA ALA A 79 2.16 -4.22 -6.71
C ALA A 79 1.62 -5.00 -5.50
N LEU A 80 0.63 -4.46 -4.79
CA LEU A 80 -0.01 -5.13 -3.65
C LEU A 80 -0.73 -6.42 -4.06
N ARG A 81 -1.39 -6.44 -5.22
CA ARG A 81 -1.99 -7.68 -5.76
C ARG A 81 -0.94 -8.75 -5.99
N ILE A 82 0.14 -8.42 -6.68
CA ILE A 82 1.25 -9.35 -6.92
C ILE A 82 1.88 -9.79 -5.60
N PHE A 83 2.05 -8.87 -4.64
CA PHE A 83 2.58 -9.21 -3.32
C PHE A 83 1.67 -10.17 -2.56
N GLU A 84 0.36 -9.97 -2.55
CA GLU A 84 -0.57 -10.91 -1.89
C GLU A 84 -0.59 -12.29 -2.55
N GLU A 85 -0.34 -12.35 -3.86
CA GLU A 85 -0.28 -13.61 -4.61
C GLU A 85 1.06 -14.35 -4.46
N THR A 86 2.17 -13.62 -4.37
CA THR A 86 3.53 -14.18 -4.52
C THR A 86 4.42 -14.02 -3.28
N GLY A 87 4.06 -13.11 -2.37
CA GLY A 87 4.90 -12.68 -1.25
C GLY A 87 6.07 -11.77 -1.64
N VAL A 88 6.19 -11.41 -2.92
CA VAL A 88 7.27 -10.55 -3.44
C VAL A 88 6.65 -9.22 -3.89
N LEU A 89 7.17 -8.12 -3.35
CA LEU A 89 6.73 -6.78 -3.73
C LEU A 89 7.55 -6.35 -4.95
N PRO A 90 6.94 -6.19 -6.14
CA PRO A 90 7.66 -5.73 -7.33
C PRO A 90 7.98 -4.24 -7.21
N SER A 91 9.15 -3.82 -7.67
CA SER A 91 9.47 -2.40 -7.76
C SER A 91 8.61 -1.73 -8.83
N GLU A 92 8.46 -0.40 -8.78
CA GLU A 92 7.68 0.31 -9.80
C GLU A 92 8.18 0.05 -11.23
N GLY A 93 9.51 -0.07 -11.42
CA GLY A 93 10.12 -0.35 -12.71
C GLY A 93 9.80 -1.73 -13.28
N ASP A 94 9.44 -2.71 -12.44
CA ASP A 94 9.03 -4.05 -12.86
C ASP A 94 7.58 -4.09 -13.38
N LEU A 95 6.81 -3.02 -13.16
CA LEU A 95 5.39 -2.92 -13.51
C LEU A 95 5.12 -2.15 -14.82
N GLY A 96 6.16 -1.53 -15.40
CA GLY A 96 6.10 -0.72 -16.62
C GLY A 96 5.87 -1.50 -17.91
#